data_AF-A0A377XK89-F1
#
_entry.id   AF-A0A377XK89-F1
#
_cell.length_a   1.000
_cell.length_b   1.000
_cell.length_c   1.000
_cell.angle_alpha   90.00
_cell.angle_beta   90.00
_cell.angle_gamma   90.00
#
_symmetry.space_group_name_H-M   'P 1'
#
loop_
_entity.id
_entity.type
_entity.pdbx_description
1 polymer ?
#
loop_
_entity_poly.entity_id
_entity_poly.type
_entity_poly.pdbx_seq_one_letter_code
_entity_poly.pdbx_strand_id
1 'polypeptide(L)'
;MHMEQGVALGRVLPMVMLGSLTAIVISGCLNQLGKRFPHLTGEGQLMPNRSHETRSLSESEGVSGKTDVGTLASGALLAVLLYMMGMLGHKLIGLPAPVGMLFLAVLLKLANVVSPRLQEGSQMVYKFFRTAVTYPILFAVGVAITPWQELVNAFTLTNLLVIVSTVSALVATGFLVGKKIGMHPIDVAIVSCFQSGQGGTGDVAILTAGNRMSLMPFAQIATRIGGAINVSLGLLFLSHYLA
;
A
#
# COMPACT_ATOMS: atom_id res chain seq x y z
N MET A 1 -24.91 -21.04 -6.34
CA MET A 1 -25.10 -19.61 -5.98
C MET A 1 -25.02 -18.76 -7.25
N HIS A 2 -26.16 -18.31 -7.77
CA HIS A 2 -26.21 -17.35 -8.88
C HIS A 2 -26.71 -15.99 -8.36
N MET A 3 -25.95 -15.37 -7.46
CA MET A 3 -26.03 -13.91 -7.39
C MET A 3 -25.26 -13.39 -8.59
N GLU A 4 -25.86 -12.52 -9.39
CA GLU A 4 -25.12 -11.77 -10.40
C GLU A 4 -23.93 -11.08 -9.72
N GLN A 5 -22.73 -11.36 -10.22
CA GLN A 5 -21.49 -10.82 -9.66
C GLN A 5 -21.54 -9.29 -9.54
N GLY A 6 -22.24 -8.62 -10.46
CA GLY A 6 -22.46 -7.17 -10.42
C GLY A 6 -23.25 -6.68 -9.21
N VAL A 7 -24.28 -7.43 -8.77
CA VAL A 7 -25.12 -7.05 -7.61
C VAL A 7 -24.37 -7.28 -6.29
N ALA A 8 -23.57 -8.33 -6.21
CA ALA A 8 -22.68 -8.56 -5.06
C ALA A 8 -21.61 -7.47 -4.97
N LEU A 9 -20.98 -7.13 -6.10
CA LEU A 9 -19.94 -6.12 -6.17
C LEU A 9 -20.48 -4.73 -5.81
N GLY A 10 -21.66 -4.35 -6.34
CA GLY A 10 -22.29 -3.06 -6.08
C GLY A 10 -22.75 -2.86 -4.63
N ARG A 11 -22.97 -3.93 -3.86
CA ARG A 11 -23.23 -3.81 -2.40
C ARG A 11 -21.96 -3.67 -1.57
N VAL A 12 -20.85 -4.26 -2.02
CA VAL A 12 -19.58 -4.27 -1.29
C VAL A 12 -18.77 -3.01 -1.56
N LEU A 13 -18.83 -2.48 -2.80
CA LEU A 13 -18.06 -1.32 -3.23
C LEU A 13 -18.17 -0.15 -2.25
N PRO A 14 -19.38 0.30 -1.84
CA PRO A 14 -19.50 1.49 -1.01
C PRO A 14 -18.98 1.29 0.41
N MET A 15 -19.14 0.07 0.95
CA MET A 15 -18.59 -0.30 2.26
C MET A 15 -17.06 -0.31 2.25
N VAL A 16 -16.44 -0.82 1.17
CA VAL A 16 -14.98 -0.79 1.00
C VAL A 16 -14.47 0.64 0.90
N MET A 17 -15.17 1.52 0.18
CA MET A 17 -14.79 2.93 0.07
C MET A 17 -14.84 3.67 1.41
N LEU A 18 -15.92 3.48 2.18
CA LEU A 18 -16.05 4.04 3.53
C LEU A 18 -14.99 3.47 4.49
N GLY A 19 -14.65 2.18 4.35
CA GLY A 19 -13.52 1.56 5.06
C GLY A 19 -12.19 2.23 4.74
N SER A 20 -11.91 2.47 3.46
CA SER A 20 -10.71 3.17 3.01
C SER A 20 -10.65 4.59 3.53
N LEU A 21 -11.76 5.33 3.52
CA LEU A 21 -11.83 6.69 4.07
C LEU A 21 -11.56 6.70 5.58
N THR A 22 -12.15 5.75 6.31
CA THR A 22 -11.91 5.58 7.75
C THR A 22 -10.44 5.27 8.03
N ALA A 23 -9.81 4.41 7.22
CA ALA A 23 -8.40 4.07 7.34
C ALA A 23 -7.47 5.27 7.07
N ILE A 24 -7.81 6.13 6.11
CA ILE A 24 -7.09 7.39 5.83
C ILE A 24 -7.16 8.32 7.05
N VAL A 25 -8.35 8.51 7.64
CA VAL A 25 -8.54 9.36 8.83
C VAL A 25 -7.76 8.81 10.03
N ILE A 26 -7.83 7.50 10.27
CA ILE A 26 -7.08 6.85 11.35
C ILE A 26 -5.57 6.97 11.14
N SER A 27 -5.08 6.80 9.91
CA SER A 27 -3.65 6.98 9.57
C SER A 27 -3.16 8.40 9.87
N GLY A 28 -3.96 9.41 9.51
CA GLY A 28 -3.67 10.81 9.87
C GLY A 28 -3.64 11.05 11.38
N CYS A 29 -4.59 10.47 12.12
CA CYS A 29 -4.63 10.54 13.58
C CYS A 29 -3.41 9.85 14.22
N LEU A 30 -3.02 8.67 13.72
CA LEU A 30 -1.83 7.94 14.17
C LEU A 30 -0.54 8.72 13.92
N ASN A 31 -0.42 9.43 12.79
CA ASN A 31 0.70 10.32 12.52
C ASN A 31 0.76 11.48 13.53
N GLN A 32 -0.38 12.10 13.85
CA GLN A 32 -0.42 13.14 14.88
C GLN A 32 -0.05 12.58 16.27
N LEU A 33 -0.51 11.37 16.60
CA LEU A 33 -0.15 10.67 17.82
C LEU A 33 1.35 10.34 17.90
N GLY A 34 1.96 9.93 16.78
CA GLY A 34 3.39 9.65 16.70
C GLY A 34 4.26 10.89 16.87
N LYS A 35 3.83 12.04 16.34
CA LYS A 35 4.48 13.33 16.59
C LYS A 35 4.41 13.74 18.07
N ARG A 36 3.31 13.40 18.75
CA ARG A 36 3.15 13.67 20.19
C ARG A 36 3.91 12.70 21.07
N PHE A 37 4.06 11.44 20.64
CA PHE A 37 4.79 10.39 21.36
C PHE A 37 5.88 9.78 20.46
N PRO A 38 7.06 10.44 20.36
CA PRO A 38 8.14 10.01 19.47
C PRO A 38 8.67 8.61 19.76
N HIS A 39 8.53 8.11 20.98
CA HIS A 39 8.97 6.78 21.38
C HIS A 39 8.17 5.62 20.74
N LEU A 40 7.02 5.91 20.11
CA LEU A 40 6.14 4.92 19.48
C LEU A 40 6.23 4.90 17.94
N THR A 41 6.98 5.83 17.34
CA THR A 41 7.13 6.01 15.89
C THR A 41 8.58 5.80 15.48
N GLY A 42 8.78 5.18 14.32
CA GLY A 42 10.08 5.06 13.65
C GLY A 42 10.21 6.01 12.46
N GLU A 43 9.30 6.98 12.34
CA GLU A 43 9.26 7.94 11.24
C GLU A 43 9.26 7.29 9.83
N GLY A 44 8.64 6.12 9.67
CA GLY A 44 8.65 5.35 8.43
C GLY A 44 9.71 4.27 8.37
N GLN A 45 10.34 3.96 9.52
CA GLN A 45 11.10 2.74 9.74
C GLN A 45 10.29 1.78 10.62
N LEU A 46 10.13 0.54 10.16
CA LEU A 46 9.36 -0.48 10.89
C LEU A 46 10.18 -1.17 11.99
N MET A 47 11.51 -1.27 11.83
CA MET A 47 12.41 -1.96 12.75
C MET A 47 13.40 -0.95 13.38
N PRO A 48 13.53 -0.91 14.71
CA PRO A 48 14.41 0.05 15.40
C PRO A 48 15.90 -0.08 15.08
N ASN A 49 16.36 -1.26 14.64
CA ASN A 49 17.79 -1.60 14.57
C ASN A 49 18.40 -1.55 13.15
N ARG A 50 17.74 -0.90 12.19
CA ARG A 50 18.25 -0.79 10.81
C ARG A 50 19.00 0.51 10.51
N SER A 51 19.28 1.31 11.54
CA SER A 51 20.04 2.56 11.44
C SER A 51 21.45 2.36 10.87
N HIS A 52 22.06 1.18 11.05
CA HIS A 52 23.39 0.88 10.52
C HIS A 52 23.41 0.32 9.08
N GLU A 53 22.33 -0.27 8.59
CA GLU A 53 22.27 -0.81 7.21
C GLU A 53 21.71 0.21 6.21
N THR A 54 20.75 1.03 6.65
CA THR A 54 20.04 1.99 5.77
C THR A 54 20.83 3.30 5.57
N ARG A 55 21.88 3.52 6.37
CA ARG A 55 22.76 4.67 6.18
C ARG A 55 23.46 4.65 4.81
N SER A 56 23.71 3.44 4.28
CA SER A 56 24.22 3.26 2.91
C SER A 56 23.24 3.64 1.79
N LEU A 57 21.93 3.71 2.06
CA LEU A 57 20.90 4.12 1.12
C LEU A 57 20.56 5.62 1.22
N SER A 58 21.01 6.28 2.30
CA SER A 58 20.67 7.67 2.63
C SER A 58 21.88 8.61 2.44
N GLU A 59 23.12 8.13 2.62
CA GLU A 59 24.37 8.88 2.39
C GLU A 59 24.91 8.70 0.95
N SER A 60 24.02 8.67 -0.05
CA SER A 60 24.40 9.06 -1.42
C SER A 60 23.66 10.34 -1.83
N GLU A 61 23.59 11.30 -0.92
CA GLU A 61 23.49 12.74 -1.25
C GLU A 61 24.80 13.25 -1.90
N GLY A 62 25.45 12.43 -2.71
CA GLY A 62 26.54 12.78 -3.61
C GLY A 62 26.01 12.90 -5.04
N VAL A 63 24.91 13.64 -5.24
CA VAL A 63 24.47 14.02 -6.59
C VAL A 63 25.38 15.12 -7.10
N SER A 64 26.58 14.72 -7.53
CA SER A 64 27.37 15.45 -8.51
C SER A 64 27.39 14.60 -9.79
N GLY A 65 26.22 14.47 -10.40
CA GLY A 65 26.03 13.80 -11.68
C GLY A 65 24.83 14.45 -12.32
N LYS A 66 25.04 15.14 -13.44
CA LYS A 66 24.01 15.81 -14.22
C LYS A 66 22.75 14.93 -14.31
N THR A 67 21.60 15.49 -13.95
CA THR A 67 20.29 14.86 -14.07
C THR A 67 20.05 14.51 -15.54
N ASP A 68 20.48 13.32 -15.95
CA ASP A 68 20.36 12.87 -17.33
C ASP A 68 18.97 12.26 -17.53
N VAL A 69 18.20 12.83 -18.45
CA VAL A 69 16.89 12.34 -18.87
C VAL A 69 17.00 10.89 -19.34
N GLY A 70 18.15 10.48 -19.92
CA GLY A 70 18.43 9.10 -20.29
C GLY A 70 18.39 8.14 -19.10
N THR A 71 18.88 8.55 -17.93
CA THR A 71 18.87 7.73 -16.71
C THR A 71 17.44 7.57 -16.18
N LEU A 72 16.65 8.65 -16.19
CA LEU A 72 15.22 8.59 -15.84
C LEU A 72 14.44 7.66 -16.78
N ALA A 73 14.65 7.80 -18.09
CA ALA A 73 14.00 6.96 -19.11
C ALA A 73 14.36 5.48 -18.93
N SER A 74 15.62 5.17 -18.62
CA SER A 74 16.07 3.80 -18.37
C SER A 74 15.39 3.16 -17.16
N GLY A 75 15.20 3.93 -16.07
CA GLY A 75 14.48 3.49 -14.88
C GLY A 75 12.98 3.26 -15.14
N ALA A 76 12.37 4.12 -15.95
CA ALA A 76 10.96 3.98 -16.33
C ALA A 76 10.75 2.77 -17.24
N LEU A 77 11.62 2.56 -18.22
CA LEU A 77 11.59 1.42 -19.12
C LEU A 77 11.79 0.11 -18.36
N LEU A 78 12.71 0.07 -17.39
CA LEU A 78 12.86 -1.08 -16.50
C LEU A 78 11.57 -1.38 -15.72
N ALA A 79 10.93 -0.36 -15.14
CA ALA A 79 9.67 -0.55 -14.41
C ALA A 79 8.56 -1.12 -15.31
N VAL A 80 8.43 -0.63 -16.55
CA VAL A 80 7.47 -1.12 -17.54
C VAL A 80 7.79 -2.57 -17.94
N LEU A 81 9.06 -2.90 -18.21
CA LEU A 81 9.47 -4.26 -18.56
C LEU A 81 9.18 -5.26 -17.44
N LEU A 82 9.49 -4.91 -16.20
CA LEU A 82 9.20 -5.75 -15.04
C LEU A 82 7.69 -5.94 -14.86
N TYR A 83 6.89 -4.89 -15.09
CA TYR A 83 5.44 -5.00 -15.05
C TYR A 83 4.89 -5.89 -16.17
N MET A 84 5.40 -5.76 -17.40
CA MET A 84 5.04 -6.63 -18.51
C MET A 84 5.39 -8.09 -18.23
N MET A 85 6.54 -8.36 -17.63
CA MET A 85 6.94 -9.70 -17.24
C MET A 85 6.05 -10.24 -16.09
N GLY A 86 5.67 -9.37 -15.15
CA GLY A 86 4.68 -9.67 -14.12
C GLY A 86 3.29 -10.00 -14.69
N MET A 87 2.84 -9.27 -15.72
CA MET A 87 1.61 -9.57 -16.47
C MET A 87 1.68 -10.92 -17.18
N LEU A 88 2.84 -11.30 -17.73
CA LEU A 88 3.05 -12.61 -18.33
C LEU A 88 2.93 -13.72 -17.27
N GLY A 89 3.55 -13.51 -16.10
CA GLY A 89 3.43 -14.41 -14.95
C GLY A 89 1.99 -14.52 -14.44
N HIS A 90 1.21 -13.43 -14.47
CA HIS A 90 -0.21 -13.45 -14.11
C HIS A 90 -1.01 -14.42 -14.98
N LYS A 91 -0.75 -14.47 -16.29
CA LYS A 91 -1.45 -15.41 -17.19
C LYS A 91 -1.12 -16.89 -16.92
N LEU A 92 0.07 -17.18 -16.37
CA LEU A 92 0.52 -18.55 -16.12
C LEU A 92 0.16 -19.06 -14.73
N ILE A 93 0.24 -18.19 -13.71
CA ILE A 93 0.12 -18.57 -12.29
C ILE A 93 -1.14 -17.98 -11.63
N GLY A 94 -1.81 -17.03 -12.28
CA GLY A 94 -2.99 -16.33 -11.74
C GLY A 94 -2.68 -15.27 -10.68
N LEU A 95 -1.41 -15.11 -10.27
CA LEU A 95 -0.99 -14.10 -9.29
C LEU A 95 -1.09 -12.68 -9.85
N PRO A 96 -1.62 -11.68 -9.11
CA PRO A 96 -1.77 -10.31 -9.63
C PRO A 96 -0.45 -9.75 -10.18
N ALA A 97 -0.49 -9.13 -11.37
CA ALA A 97 0.71 -8.64 -12.06
C ALA A 97 1.66 -7.76 -11.20
N PRO A 98 1.17 -6.83 -10.33
CA PRO A 98 2.05 -6.07 -9.44
C PRO A 98 2.81 -6.93 -8.41
N VAL A 99 2.23 -8.06 -7.98
CA VAL A 99 2.91 -9.01 -7.08
C VAL A 99 4.02 -9.71 -7.82
N GLY A 100 3.73 -10.21 -9.03
CA GLY A 100 4.74 -10.83 -9.90
C GLY A 100 5.89 -9.88 -10.21
N MET A 101 5.58 -8.61 -10.50
CA MET A 101 6.57 -7.55 -10.69
C MET A 101 7.47 -7.40 -9.45
N LEU A 102 6.89 -7.36 -8.24
CA LEU A 102 7.66 -7.18 -7.00
C LEU A 102 8.59 -8.37 -6.73
N PHE A 103 8.10 -9.61 -6.88
CA PHE A 103 8.93 -10.81 -6.76
C PHE A 103 10.10 -10.79 -7.74
N LEU A 104 9.83 -10.47 -9.01
CA LEU A 104 10.84 -10.41 -10.05
C LEU A 104 11.87 -9.30 -9.77
N ALA A 105 11.42 -8.11 -9.34
CA ALA A 105 12.30 -7.01 -8.98
C ALA A 105 13.23 -7.38 -7.82
N VAL A 106 12.72 -8.06 -6.80
CA VAL A 106 13.53 -8.56 -5.68
C VAL A 106 14.51 -9.63 -6.15
N LEU A 107 14.08 -10.58 -6.98
CA LEU A 107 14.94 -11.64 -7.51
C LEU A 107 16.11 -11.05 -8.32
N LEU A 108 15.83 -10.13 -9.25
CA LEU A 108 16.87 -9.46 -10.03
C LEU A 108 17.82 -8.63 -9.17
N LYS A 109 17.31 -8.03 -8.09
CA LYS A 109 18.14 -7.31 -7.12
C LYS A 109 19.05 -8.26 -6.34
N LEU A 110 18.55 -9.40 -5.87
CA LEU A 110 19.34 -10.41 -5.16
C LEU A 110 20.39 -11.07 -6.07
N ALA A 111 20.06 -11.25 -7.34
CA ALA A 111 20.98 -11.77 -8.36
C ALA A 111 21.99 -10.72 -8.86
N ASN A 112 21.97 -9.48 -8.33
CA ASN A 112 22.81 -8.35 -8.77
C ASN A 112 22.77 -8.06 -10.28
N VAL A 113 21.64 -8.37 -10.93
CA VAL A 113 21.45 -8.19 -12.39
C VAL A 113 21.22 -6.71 -12.74
N VAL A 114 20.68 -5.93 -11.81
CA VAL A 114 20.34 -4.51 -12.03
C VAL A 114 21.57 -3.63 -11.79
N SER A 115 22.06 -3.00 -12.86
CA SER A 115 23.21 -2.09 -12.79
C SER A 115 22.95 -0.86 -11.90
N PRO A 116 24.00 -0.24 -11.30
CA PRO A 116 23.83 0.94 -10.44
C PRO A 116 23.08 2.09 -11.12
N ARG A 117 23.36 2.33 -12.41
CA ARG A 117 22.67 3.36 -13.22
C ARG A 117 21.17 3.11 -13.35
N LEU A 118 20.76 1.85 -13.50
CA LEU A 118 19.33 1.49 -13.56
C LEU A 118 18.66 1.67 -12.19
N GLN A 119 19.36 1.36 -11.10
CA GLN A 119 18.84 1.58 -9.75
C GLN A 119 18.63 3.07 -9.46
N GLU A 120 19.61 3.91 -9.79
CA GLU A 120 19.50 5.37 -9.70
C GLU A 120 18.34 5.90 -10.55
N GLY A 121 18.22 5.43 -11.80
CA GLY A 121 17.11 5.77 -12.68
C GLY A 121 15.75 5.43 -12.07
N SER A 122 15.60 4.23 -11.52
CA SER A 122 14.36 3.81 -10.84
C SER A 122 14.06 4.65 -9.59
N GLN A 123 15.08 5.04 -8.81
CA GLN A 123 14.89 5.94 -7.66
C GLN A 123 14.43 7.34 -8.10
N MET A 124 14.98 7.85 -9.21
CA MET A 124 14.57 9.14 -9.77
C MET A 124 13.12 9.11 -10.28
N VAL A 125 12.70 8.03 -10.96
CA VAL A 125 11.31 7.82 -11.34
C VAL A 125 10.41 7.79 -10.11
N TYR A 126 10.80 7.04 -9.07
CA TYR A 126 10.04 6.99 -7.82
C TYR A 126 9.89 8.38 -7.18
N LYS A 127 10.96 9.16 -7.10
CA LYS A 127 10.94 10.53 -6.55
C LYS A 127 10.04 11.46 -7.37
N PHE A 128 10.07 11.35 -8.69
CA PHE A 128 9.21 12.12 -9.59
C PHE A 128 7.73 11.82 -9.34
N PHE A 129 7.33 10.54 -9.32
CA PHE A 129 5.93 10.15 -9.09
C PHE A 129 5.46 10.51 -7.68
N ARG A 130 6.32 10.32 -6.68
CA ARG A 130 6.02 10.71 -5.29
C ARG A 130 5.78 12.21 -5.14
N THR A 131 6.59 13.04 -5.80
CA THR A 131 6.58 14.49 -5.57
C THR A 131 5.59 15.21 -6.47
N ALA A 132 5.56 14.89 -7.76
CA ALA A 132 4.78 15.63 -8.75
C ALA A 132 3.43 14.98 -9.08
N VAL A 133 3.36 13.64 -9.08
CA VAL A 133 2.22 12.92 -9.67
C VAL A 133 1.21 12.43 -8.63
N THR A 134 1.65 12.24 -7.38
CA THR A 134 0.83 11.66 -6.31
C THR A 134 -0.45 12.48 -6.03
N TYR A 135 -0.34 13.80 -5.82
CA TYR A 135 -1.51 14.64 -5.55
C TYR A 135 -2.48 14.75 -6.73
N PRO A 136 -2.02 14.96 -7.99
CA PRO A 136 -2.89 14.86 -9.16
C PRO A 136 -3.64 13.53 -9.28
N ILE A 137 -2.97 12.40 -9.02
CA ILE A 137 -3.62 11.08 -9.04
C ILE A 137 -4.70 10.98 -7.96
N LEU A 138 -4.39 11.39 -6.73
CA LEU A 138 -5.37 11.36 -5.63
C LEU A 138 -6.60 12.22 -5.94
N PHE A 139 -6.39 13.38 -6.55
CA PHE A 139 -7.47 14.24 -7.02
C PHE A 139 -8.30 13.57 -8.12
N ALA A 140 -7.64 13.01 -9.15
CA ALA A 140 -8.33 12.32 -10.23
C ALA A 140 -9.15 11.12 -9.73
N VAL A 141 -8.62 10.33 -8.79
CA VAL A 141 -9.34 9.22 -8.16
C VAL A 141 -10.56 9.72 -7.39
N GLY A 142 -10.42 10.80 -6.63
CA GLY A 142 -11.52 11.39 -5.87
C GLY A 142 -12.64 11.94 -6.75
N VAL A 143 -12.31 12.59 -7.88
CA VAL A 143 -13.30 13.23 -8.74
C VAL A 143 -13.90 12.26 -9.77
N ALA A 144 -13.07 11.45 -10.44
CA ALA A 144 -13.49 10.68 -11.61
C ALA A 144 -13.84 9.22 -11.31
N ILE A 145 -13.23 8.61 -10.30
CA ILE A 145 -13.36 7.16 -10.04
C ILE A 145 -14.31 6.89 -8.86
N THR A 146 -14.53 7.86 -7.97
CA THR A 146 -15.31 7.65 -6.74
C THR A 146 -16.82 7.76 -7.02
N PRO A 147 -17.62 6.67 -6.88
CA PRO A 147 -19.07 6.73 -6.97
C PRO A 147 -19.68 7.40 -5.73
N TRP A 148 -19.72 8.74 -5.74
CA TRP A 148 -20.21 9.54 -4.62
C TRP A 148 -21.65 9.20 -4.21
N GLN A 149 -22.51 8.89 -5.18
CA GLN A 149 -23.90 8.53 -4.89
C GLN A 149 -24.02 7.25 -4.07
N GLU A 150 -23.24 6.22 -4.43
CA GLU A 150 -23.24 4.96 -3.70
C GLU A 150 -22.63 5.11 -2.30
N LEU A 151 -21.57 5.94 -2.18
CA LEU A 151 -20.95 6.27 -0.89
C LEU A 151 -21.97 6.91 0.08
N VAL A 152 -22.74 7.89 -0.40
CA VAL A 152 -23.78 8.57 0.39
C VAL A 152 -24.88 7.58 0.77
N ASN A 153 -25.31 6.72 -0.15
CA ASN A 153 -26.34 5.72 0.12
C ASN A 153 -25.90 4.68 1.18
N ALA A 154 -24.60 4.39 1.25
CA ALA A 154 -24.04 3.47 2.25
C ALA A 154 -23.85 4.11 3.63
N PHE A 155 -24.01 5.44 3.73
CA PHE A 155 -23.86 6.22 4.96
C PHE A 155 -25.07 6.02 5.89
N THR A 156 -25.14 4.84 6.50
CA THR A 156 -26.09 4.53 7.57
C THR A 156 -25.34 4.40 8.88
N LEU A 157 -26.00 4.73 10.00
CA LEU A 157 -25.39 4.69 11.33
C LEU A 157 -24.84 3.29 11.65
N THR A 158 -25.60 2.24 11.29
CA THR A 158 -25.19 0.85 11.48
C THR A 158 -23.95 0.50 10.67
N ASN A 159 -23.91 0.84 9.38
CA ASN A 159 -22.75 0.57 8.54
C ASN A 159 -21.51 1.31 9.05
N LEU A 160 -21.67 2.57 9.45
CA LEU A 160 -20.57 3.38 9.96
C LEU A 160 -19.97 2.78 11.24
N LEU A 161 -20.81 2.35 12.19
CA LEU A 161 -20.35 1.72 13.41
C LEU A 161 -19.60 0.41 13.14
N VAL A 162 -20.12 -0.44 12.24
CA VAL A 162 -19.46 -1.70 11.87
C VAL A 162 -18.12 -1.43 11.18
N ILE A 163 -18.06 -0.47 10.25
CA ILE A 163 -16.84 -0.14 9.52
C ILE A 163 -15.79 0.44 10.48
N VAL A 164 -16.16 1.45 11.28
CA VAL A 164 -15.24 2.08 12.22
C VAL A 164 -14.72 1.07 13.23
N SER A 165 -15.59 0.25 13.83
CA SER A 165 -15.16 -0.78 14.77
C SER A 165 -14.23 -1.80 14.13
N THR A 166 -14.50 -2.25 12.90
CA THR A 166 -13.65 -3.22 12.19
C THR A 166 -12.28 -2.63 11.86
N VAL A 167 -12.23 -1.42 11.29
CA VAL A 167 -10.97 -0.76 10.93
C VAL A 167 -10.17 -0.44 12.21
N SER A 168 -10.81 0.06 13.26
CA SER A 168 -10.16 0.30 14.55
C SER A 168 -9.63 -0.97 15.19
N ALA A 169 -10.35 -2.10 15.11
CA ALA A 169 -9.88 -3.38 15.63
C ALA A 169 -8.65 -3.89 14.86
N LEU A 170 -8.63 -3.76 13.53
CA LEU A 170 -7.46 -4.09 12.69
C LEU A 170 -6.24 -3.26 13.09
N VAL A 171 -6.43 -1.95 13.23
CA VAL A 171 -5.37 -0.99 13.61
C VAL A 171 -4.85 -1.27 15.02
N ALA A 172 -5.75 -1.49 15.98
CA ALA A 172 -5.39 -1.81 17.36
C ALA A 172 -4.63 -3.14 17.45
N THR A 173 -5.05 -4.14 16.69
CA THR A 173 -4.33 -5.42 16.60
C THR A 173 -2.93 -5.22 16.03
N GLY A 174 -2.79 -4.46 14.95
CA GLY A 174 -1.50 -4.08 14.37
C GLY A 174 -0.58 -3.38 15.37
N PHE A 175 -1.12 -2.41 16.11
CA PHE A 175 -0.40 -1.67 17.14
C PHE A 175 0.10 -2.59 18.27
N LEU A 176 -0.76 -3.45 18.79
CA LEU A 176 -0.44 -4.35 19.92
C LEU A 176 0.57 -5.43 19.50
N VAL A 177 0.36 -6.04 18.33
CA VAL A 177 1.26 -7.07 17.80
C VAL A 177 2.62 -6.44 17.46
N GLY A 178 2.64 -5.27 16.81
CA GLY A 178 3.86 -4.52 16.52
C GLY A 178 4.67 -4.22 17.78
N LYS A 179 4.01 -3.78 18.85
CA LYS A 179 4.64 -3.55 20.15
C LYS A 179 5.24 -4.83 20.75
N LYS A 180 4.54 -5.97 20.64
CA LYS A 180 5.00 -7.26 21.18
C LYS A 180 6.22 -7.82 20.44
N ILE A 181 6.33 -7.57 19.14
CA ILE A 181 7.44 -8.03 18.29
C ILE A 181 8.65 -7.06 18.36
N GLY A 182 8.51 -5.92 19.05
CA GLY A 182 9.58 -4.92 19.18
C GLY A 182 9.74 -4.03 17.93
N MET A 183 8.69 -3.91 17.12
CA MET A 183 8.61 -2.98 15.99
C MET A 183 8.03 -1.63 16.44
N HIS A 184 8.16 -0.59 15.62
CA HIS A 184 7.53 0.70 15.90
C HIS A 184 6.01 0.59 15.77
N PRO A 185 5.24 0.65 16.88
CA PRO A 185 3.84 0.24 16.89
C PRO A 185 2.94 1.17 16.04
N ILE A 186 3.30 2.44 15.86
CA ILE A 186 2.55 3.38 15.02
C ILE A 186 2.72 3.05 13.54
N ASP A 187 3.95 2.80 13.09
CA ASP A 187 4.21 2.46 11.69
C ASP A 187 3.60 1.10 11.33
N VAL A 188 3.62 0.13 12.25
CA VAL A 188 2.92 -1.16 12.06
C VAL A 188 1.41 -0.96 12.02
N ALA A 189 0.85 -0.11 12.88
CA ALA A 189 -0.58 0.21 12.86
C ALA A 189 -1.01 0.86 11.52
N ILE A 190 -0.19 1.76 10.97
CA ILE A 190 -0.40 2.32 9.63
C ILE A 190 -0.30 1.22 8.56
N VAL A 191 0.62 0.27 8.69
CA VAL A 191 0.70 -0.88 7.78
C VAL A 191 -0.57 -1.73 7.82
N SER A 192 -1.17 -1.90 8.99
CA SER A 192 -2.46 -2.60 9.12
C SER A 192 -3.62 -1.87 8.46
N CYS A 193 -3.58 -0.53 8.33
CA CYS A 193 -4.60 0.24 7.62
C CYS A 193 -4.72 -0.14 6.13
N PHE A 194 -3.65 -0.60 5.49
CA PHE A 194 -3.63 -0.89 4.04
C PHE A 194 -4.63 -1.99 3.64
N GLN A 195 -4.92 -2.94 4.54
CA GLN A 195 -5.92 -3.98 4.28
C GLN A 195 -7.35 -3.42 4.17
N SER A 196 -7.60 -2.25 4.74
CA SER A 196 -8.87 -1.52 4.62
C SER A 196 -8.88 -0.54 3.45
N GLY A 197 -7.72 -0.32 2.81
CA GLY A 197 -7.56 0.58 1.68
C GLY A 197 -8.08 -0.01 0.38
N GLN A 198 -8.58 0.85 -0.52
CA GLN A 198 -9.00 0.43 -1.85
C GLN A 198 -7.81 0.19 -2.78
N GLY A 199 -7.06 -0.89 -2.54
CA GLY A 199 -5.91 -1.24 -3.37
C GLY A 199 -4.78 -0.20 -3.31
N GLY A 200 -3.97 -0.14 -4.37
CA GLY A 200 -2.78 0.73 -4.41
C GLY A 200 -3.07 2.23 -4.36
N THR A 201 -4.25 2.69 -4.79
CA THR A 201 -4.64 4.11 -4.66
C THR A 201 -5.01 4.45 -3.22
N GLY A 202 -5.71 3.53 -2.53
CA GLY A 202 -5.95 3.62 -1.09
C GLY A 202 -4.65 3.64 -0.29
N ASP A 203 -3.69 2.77 -0.64
CA ASP A 203 -2.37 2.73 -0.01
C ASP A 203 -1.65 4.09 -0.09
N VAL A 204 -1.65 4.72 -1.27
CA VAL A 204 -1.06 6.05 -1.46
C VAL A 204 -1.76 7.10 -0.61
N ALA A 205 -3.10 7.07 -0.53
CA ALA A 205 -3.86 8.02 0.29
C ALA A 205 -3.56 7.85 1.79
N ILE A 206 -3.53 6.60 2.27
CA ILE A 206 -3.22 6.25 3.67
C ILE A 206 -1.79 6.68 4.02
N LEU A 207 -0.81 6.41 3.15
CA LEU A 207 0.59 6.79 3.34
C LEU A 207 0.80 8.30 3.29
N THR A 208 0.03 9.00 2.45
CA THR A 208 0.06 10.45 2.36
C THR A 208 -0.50 11.08 3.63
N ALA A 209 -1.63 10.60 4.14
CA ALA A 209 -2.20 11.05 5.41
C ALA A 209 -1.27 10.73 6.60
N GLY A 210 -0.63 9.56 6.57
CA GLY A 210 0.33 9.13 7.57
C GLY A 210 1.68 9.86 7.50
N ASN A 211 1.98 10.56 6.39
CA ASN A 211 3.30 11.12 6.07
C ASN A 211 4.44 10.06 6.08
N ARG A 212 4.18 8.88 5.48
CA ARG A 212 5.04 7.69 5.58
C ARG A 212 5.31 6.98 4.25
N MET A 213 5.37 7.72 3.15
CA MET A 213 5.55 7.14 1.80
C MET A 213 6.74 6.18 1.64
N SER A 214 7.75 6.19 2.52
CA SER A 214 8.80 5.16 2.57
C SER A 214 8.27 3.74 2.76
N LEU A 215 7.08 3.58 3.35
CA LEU A 215 6.43 2.29 3.60
C LEU A 215 5.64 1.75 2.39
N MET A 216 5.68 2.42 1.23
CA MET A 216 4.97 1.98 0.02
C MET A 216 5.24 0.52 -0.39
N PRO A 217 6.48 -0.01 -0.34
CA PRO A 217 6.72 -1.42 -0.63
C PRO A 217 5.97 -2.37 0.31
N PHE A 218 5.87 -2.03 1.60
CA PHE A 218 5.11 -2.83 2.57
C PHE A 218 3.60 -2.73 2.33
N ALA A 219 3.11 -1.56 1.91
CA ALA A 219 1.71 -1.38 1.55
C ALA A 219 1.31 -2.29 0.38
N GLN A 220 2.14 -2.33 -0.67
CA GLN A 220 1.90 -3.20 -1.82
C GLN A 220 1.86 -4.69 -1.43
N ILE A 221 2.75 -5.11 -0.53
CA ILE A 221 2.76 -6.48 0.00
C ILE A 221 1.49 -6.74 0.82
N ALA A 222 1.18 -5.88 1.80
CA ALA A 222 0.03 -6.03 2.69
C ALA A 222 -1.30 -6.08 1.92
N THR A 223 -1.48 -5.17 0.97
CA THR A 223 -2.72 -5.05 0.21
C THR A 223 -2.90 -6.19 -0.79
N ARG A 224 -1.82 -6.64 -1.45
CA ARG A 224 -1.93 -7.69 -2.47
C ARG A 224 -1.92 -9.10 -1.89
N ILE A 225 -0.97 -9.40 -1.00
CA ILE A 225 -0.86 -10.73 -0.39
C ILE A 225 -1.90 -10.88 0.72
N GLY A 226 -2.04 -9.88 1.59
CA GLY A 226 -3.08 -9.88 2.64
C GLY A 226 -4.48 -9.91 2.03
N GLY A 227 -4.71 -9.17 0.94
CA GLY A 227 -5.97 -9.24 0.18
C GLY A 227 -6.27 -10.64 -0.36
N ALA A 228 -5.29 -11.30 -0.99
CA ALA A 228 -5.46 -12.67 -1.49
C ALA A 228 -5.76 -13.67 -0.36
N ILE A 229 -5.09 -13.54 0.79
CA ILE A 229 -5.34 -14.37 1.97
C ILE A 229 -6.76 -14.13 2.51
N ASN A 230 -7.18 -12.87 2.68
CA ASN A 230 -8.51 -12.54 3.20
C ASN A 230 -9.63 -13.06 2.29
N VAL A 231 -9.48 -12.94 0.97
CA VAL A 231 -10.46 -13.48 0.01
C VAL A 231 -10.49 -15.01 0.08
N SER A 232 -9.32 -15.67 0.13
CA SER A 232 -9.23 -17.13 0.20
C SER A 232 -9.88 -17.67 1.48
N LEU A 233 -9.60 -17.04 2.63
CA LEU A 233 -10.21 -17.39 3.92
C LEU A 233 -11.71 -17.10 3.93
N GLY A 234 -12.14 -15.97 3.36
CA GLY A 234 -13.55 -15.62 3.26
C GLY A 234 -14.33 -16.63 2.41
N LEU A 235 -13.78 -17.05 1.27
CA LEU A 235 -14.38 -18.09 0.42
C LEU A 235 -14.42 -19.45 1.13
N LEU A 236 -13.35 -19.82 1.85
CA LEU A 236 -13.31 -21.07 2.62
C LEU A 236 -14.36 -21.07 3.74
N PHE A 237 -14.47 -19.97 4.47
CA PHE A 237 -15.47 -19.81 5.53
C PHE A 237 -16.89 -19.89 4.97
N LEU A 238 -17.15 -19.19 3.86
CA LEU A 238 -18.43 -19.22 3.19
C LEU A 238 -18.75 -20.62 2.63
N SER A 239 -17.75 -21.34 2.11
CA SER A 239 -17.91 -22.72 1.66
C SER A 239 -18.22 -23.70 2.80
N HIS A 240 -17.84 -23.40 4.04
CA HIS A 240 -18.04 -24.31 5.17
C HIS A 240 -19.33 -24.05 5.95
N TYR A 241 -19.77 -22.78 6.01
CA TYR A 241 -20.96 -22.39 6.77
C TYR A 241 -22.22 -22.16 5.93
N LEU A 242 -22.10 -22.04 4.59
CA LEU A 242 -23.22 -21.87 3.65
C LEU A 242 -23.36 -23.04 2.65
N ALA A 243 -22.66 -24.15 2.87
CA ALA A 243 -22.89 -25.45 2.22
C ALA A 243 -23.73 -26.35 3.12
#